data_AF-A0A7S0HMA2-F1
#
_entry.id   AF-A0A7S0HMA2-F1
#
_cell.length_a   1.000
_cell.length_b   1.000
_cell.length_c   1.000
_cell.angle_alpha   90.00
_cell.angle_beta   90.00
_cell.angle_gamma   90.00
#
_symmetry.space_group_name_H-M   'P 1'
#
loop_
_entity.id
_entity.type
_entity.pdbx_description
1 polymer ?
#
loop_
_entity_poly.entity_id
_entity_poly.type
_entity_poly.pdbx_seq_one_letter_code
_entity_poly.pdbx_strand_id
1 'polypeptide(L)'
;PRHLADGPGAGMTTPSLEASVKQAAAVGSEPSRCGFELSRNILLGVRESRARRPDLVVQFGTYLLDHHAQRLGHEVWNVYEQVLIALLEHGKQPSEGRGKSKRAVSTGESEPLATAQDYCNILALQFPKSLRVKRLEAMLWEAKGELDMAMADYEEILKEDPNHLAALKRQVALLRS
;
A
#
# COMPACT_ATOMS: atom_id res chain seq x y z
N PRO A 1 -0.32 36.75 -41.08
CA PRO A 1 0.58 37.13 -39.96
C PRO A 1 0.23 36.29 -38.71
N ARG A 2 0.81 35.09 -38.58
CA ARG A 2 2.04 34.73 -37.85
C ARG A 2 1.89 34.72 -36.32
N HIS A 3 2.00 33.48 -35.78
CA HIS A 3 2.39 33.05 -34.42
C HIS A 3 1.43 33.43 -33.28
N LEU A 4 1.05 32.51 -32.38
CA LEU A 4 1.92 31.59 -31.63
C LEU A 4 1.31 30.19 -31.50
N ALA A 5 2.20 29.21 -31.69
CA ALA A 5 2.04 27.87 -31.22
C ALA A 5 2.40 27.84 -29.73
N ASP A 6 1.48 27.39 -28.88
CA ASP A 6 1.86 26.77 -27.61
C ASP A 6 1.79 25.25 -27.83
N GLY A 7 2.96 24.68 -28.12
CA GLY A 7 3.15 23.23 -28.19
C GLY A 7 2.94 22.57 -26.84
N PRO A 8 2.76 21.23 -26.80
CA PRO A 8 2.45 20.51 -25.58
C PRO A 8 3.60 20.69 -24.59
N GLY A 9 3.27 21.06 -23.36
CA GLY A 9 4.21 21.12 -22.25
C GLY A 9 5.05 19.84 -22.22
N ALA A 10 6.36 20.01 -22.07
CA ALA A 10 7.32 18.93 -22.03
C ALA A 10 6.87 17.86 -21.03
N GLY A 11 6.27 16.79 -21.54
CA GLY A 11 5.95 15.60 -20.78
C GLY A 11 7.27 14.97 -20.36
N MET A 12 7.74 15.29 -19.17
CA MET A 12 8.76 14.50 -18.52
C MET A 12 8.17 13.10 -18.38
N THR A 13 8.59 12.20 -19.27
CA THR A 13 8.24 10.79 -19.17
C THR A 13 8.81 10.28 -17.86
N THR A 14 7.93 9.85 -16.96
CA THR A 14 8.34 9.21 -15.71
C THR A 14 9.28 8.05 -16.09
N PRO A 15 10.51 7.99 -15.53
CA PRO A 15 11.44 6.93 -15.87
C PRO A 15 10.84 5.57 -15.51
N SER A 16 11.19 4.52 -16.27
CA SER A 16 10.74 3.17 -15.97
C SER A 16 11.18 2.73 -14.56
N LEU A 17 10.48 1.75 -13.99
CA LEU A 17 10.86 1.19 -12.69
C LEU A 17 12.32 0.72 -12.68
N GLU A 18 12.75 0.02 -13.74
CA GLU A 18 14.12 -0.49 -13.86
C GLU A 18 15.15 0.66 -13.92
N ALA A 19 14.85 1.72 -14.67
CA ALA A 19 15.73 2.89 -14.75
C ALA A 19 15.84 3.58 -13.38
N SER A 20 14.71 3.75 -12.68
CA SER A 20 14.67 4.36 -11.35
C SER A 20 15.42 3.52 -10.31
N VAL A 21 15.26 2.19 -10.33
CA VAL A 21 15.98 1.27 -9.43
C VAL A 21 17.48 1.27 -9.73
N LYS A 22 17.87 1.29 -11.01
CA LYS A 22 19.29 1.39 -11.40
C LYS A 22 19.90 2.71 -10.93
N GLN A 23 19.17 3.82 -11.05
CA GLN A 23 19.61 5.12 -10.56
C GLN A 23 19.73 5.13 -9.03
N ALA A 24 18.80 4.51 -8.31
CA ALA A 24 18.86 4.36 -6.87
C ALA A 24 20.11 3.57 -6.44
N ALA A 25 20.40 2.46 -7.11
CA ALA A 25 21.59 1.66 -6.86
C ALA A 25 22.89 2.47 -7.05
N ALA A 26 22.94 3.33 -8.07
CA ALA A 26 24.11 4.19 -8.33
C ALA A 26 24.38 5.21 -7.21
N VAL A 27 23.37 5.58 -6.41
CA VAL A 27 23.51 6.50 -5.27
C VAL A 27 23.46 5.79 -3.91
N GLY A 28 23.45 4.46 -3.89
CA GLY A 28 23.54 3.63 -2.67
C GLY A 28 22.20 3.08 -2.14
N SER A 29 21.13 3.12 -2.93
CA SER A 29 19.80 2.53 -2.66
C SER A 29 19.03 3.05 -1.45
N GLU A 30 19.65 3.86 -0.59
CA GLU A 30 18.99 4.47 0.56
C GLU A 30 18.03 5.61 0.11
N PRO A 31 16.77 5.64 0.58
CA PRO A 31 15.81 6.68 0.21
C PRO A 31 16.30 8.10 0.51
N SER A 32 17.02 8.28 1.62
CA SER A 32 17.62 9.58 2.01
C SER A 32 18.65 10.08 0.99
N ARG A 33 19.36 9.18 0.30
CA ARG A 33 20.31 9.51 -0.77
C ARG A 33 19.62 9.68 -2.12
N CYS A 34 18.57 8.91 -2.36
CA CYS A 34 17.75 9.01 -3.57
C CYS A 34 16.94 10.31 -3.62
N GLY A 35 16.54 10.83 -2.45
CA GLY A 35 15.72 12.02 -2.32
C GLY A 35 14.28 11.82 -2.79
N PHE A 36 13.50 12.89 -2.74
CA PHE A 36 12.06 12.85 -3.02
C PHE A 36 11.71 12.33 -4.42
N GLU A 37 12.28 12.91 -5.48
CA GLU A 37 11.86 12.62 -6.86
C GLU A 37 12.13 11.17 -7.25
N LEU A 38 13.31 10.64 -6.93
CA LEU A 38 13.65 9.26 -7.26
C LEU A 38 12.84 8.27 -6.43
N SER A 39 12.62 8.55 -5.15
CA SER A 39 11.76 7.73 -4.29
C SER A 39 10.32 7.69 -4.81
N ARG A 40 9.78 8.85 -5.22
CA ARG A 40 8.43 8.96 -5.80
C ARG A 40 8.34 8.20 -7.12
N ASN A 41 9.32 8.36 -8.01
CA ASN A 41 9.36 7.66 -9.30
C ASN A 41 9.41 6.14 -9.14
N ILE A 42 10.12 5.61 -8.13
CA ILE A 42 10.11 4.18 -7.84
C ILE A 42 8.70 3.70 -7.47
N LEU A 43 8.00 4.40 -6.57
CA LEU A 43 6.62 4.02 -6.20
C LEU A 43 5.65 4.08 -7.38
N LEU A 44 5.75 5.14 -8.19
CA LEU A 44 4.98 5.27 -9.43
C LEU A 44 5.27 4.11 -10.38
N GLY A 45 6.55 3.83 -10.63
CA GLY A 45 6.98 2.75 -11.50
C GLY A 45 6.49 1.37 -11.04
N VAL A 46 6.50 1.09 -9.73
CA VAL A 46 5.92 -0.14 -9.17
C VAL A 46 4.41 -0.22 -9.46
N ARG A 47 3.68 0.88 -9.25
CA ARG A 47 2.22 0.92 -9.44
C ARG A 47 1.81 0.78 -10.90
N GLU A 48 2.46 1.51 -11.79
CA GLU A 48 2.15 1.53 -13.23
C GLU A 48 2.50 0.21 -13.91
N SER A 49 3.64 -0.39 -13.56
CA SER A 49 4.03 -1.72 -14.07
C SER A 49 3.30 -2.89 -13.39
N ARG A 50 2.54 -2.64 -12.32
CA ARG A 50 1.93 -3.65 -11.45
C ARG A 50 2.94 -4.68 -10.94
N ALA A 51 4.19 -4.25 -10.75
CA ALA A 51 5.26 -5.12 -10.27
C ALA A 51 5.05 -5.50 -8.80
N ARG A 52 5.32 -6.76 -8.45
CA ARG A 52 5.28 -7.22 -7.06
C ARG A 52 6.63 -6.92 -6.38
N ARG A 53 6.76 -5.71 -5.82
CA ARG A 53 7.98 -5.22 -5.15
C ARG A 53 7.66 -4.59 -3.78
N PRO A 54 7.09 -5.36 -2.83
CA PRO A 54 6.65 -4.82 -1.55
C PRO A 54 7.81 -4.23 -0.73
N ASP A 55 9.00 -4.79 -0.84
CA ASP A 55 10.26 -4.31 -0.24
C ASP A 55 10.60 -2.87 -0.67
N LEU A 56 10.58 -2.58 -1.98
CA LEU A 56 10.79 -1.21 -2.46
C LEU A 56 9.68 -0.26 -2.00
N VAL A 57 8.44 -0.72 -2.01
CA VAL A 57 7.29 0.10 -1.62
C VAL A 57 7.38 0.48 -0.14
N VAL A 58 7.68 -0.47 0.73
CA VAL A 58 7.86 -0.20 2.17
C VAL A 58 9.04 0.75 2.36
N GLN A 59 10.21 0.45 1.79
CA GLN A 59 11.42 1.25 2.00
C GLN A 59 11.26 2.71 1.54
N PHE A 60 10.86 2.93 0.29
CA PHE A 60 10.77 4.27 -0.28
C PHE A 60 9.48 5.00 0.11
N GLY A 61 8.40 4.27 0.33
CA GLY A 61 7.11 4.86 0.68
C GLY A 61 7.03 5.31 2.13
N THR A 62 7.55 4.55 3.09
CA THR A 62 7.65 5.01 4.48
C THR A 62 8.51 6.28 4.57
N TYR A 63 9.69 6.28 3.93
CA TYR A 63 10.53 7.49 3.83
C TYR A 63 9.78 8.71 3.28
N LEU A 64 8.98 8.53 2.23
CA LEU A 64 8.20 9.63 1.65
C LEU A 64 7.09 10.12 2.59
N LEU A 65 6.41 9.22 3.30
CA LEU A 65 5.37 9.59 4.27
C LEU A 65 5.98 10.29 5.49
N ASP A 66 7.11 9.81 5.99
CA ASP A 66 7.76 10.34 7.20
C ASP A 66 8.41 11.72 6.97
N HIS A 67 8.98 11.94 5.78
CA HIS A 67 9.80 13.13 5.53
C HIS A 67 9.22 14.09 4.49
N HIS A 68 8.31 13.62 3.63
CA HIS A 68 7.85 14.38 2.47
C HIS A 68 6.34 14.33 2.23
N ALA A 69 5.54 13.89 3.20
CA ALA A 69 4.08 13.74 3.04
C ALA A 69 3.40 15.00 2.49
N GLN A 70 3.79 16.18 2.97
CA GLN A 70 3.25 17.47 2.51
C GLN A 70 3.59 17.75 1.04
N ARG A 71 4.78 17.35 0.59
CA ARG A 71 5.24 17.55 -0.80
C ARG A 71 4.54 16.63 -1.80
N LEU A 72 3.97 15.51 -1.34
CA LEU A 72 3.18 14.60 -2.19
C LEU A 72 1.82 15.18 -2.61
N GLY A 73 1.29 16.17 -1.89
CA GLY A 73 -0.04 16.73 -2.17
C GLY A 73 -1.12 15.66 -2.20
N HIS A 74 -1.93 15.62 -3.26
CA HIS A 74 -3.02 14.64 -3.39
C HIS A 74 -2.54 13.18 -3.55
N GLU A 75 -1.29 12.96 -3.96
CA GLU A 75 -0.76 11.61 -4.14
C GLU A 75 -0.47 10.90 -2.81
N VAL A 76 -0.43 11.65 -1.70
CA VAL A 76 -0.15 11.10 -0.36
C VAL A 76 -1.08 9.93 -0.02
N TRP A 77 -2.36 10.02 -0.41
CA TRP A 77 -3.35 8.96 -0.16
C TRP A 77 -3.04 7.68 -0.92
N ASN A 78 -2.62 7.81 -2.18
CA ASN A 78 -2.19 6.65 -2.98
C ASN A 78 -0.93 6.01 -2.39
N VAL A 79 -0.02 6.82 -1.83
CA VAL A 79 1.19 6.31 -1.16
C VAL A 79 0.83 5.57 0.12
N TYR A 80 -0.04 6.12 0.98
CA TYR A 80 -0.52 5.43 2.18
C TYR A 80 -1.11 4.06 1.85
N GLU A 81 -2.02 3.98 0.88
CA GLU A 81 -2.64 2.72 0.49
C GLU A 81 -1.63 1.72 -0.11
N GLN A 82 -0.71 2.21 -0.96
CA GLN A 82 0.30 1.37 -1.59
C GLN A 82 1.26 0.77 -0.55
N VAL A 83 1.70 1.58 0.42
CA VAL A 83 2.56 1.14 1.53
C VAL A 83 1.81 0.22 2.48
N LEU A 84 0.56 0.54 2.82
CA LEU A 84 -0.30 -0.32 3.64
C LEU A 84 -0.41 -1.72 3.02
N ILE A 85 -0.76 -1.83 1.74
CA ILE A 85 -0.85 -3.13 1.05
C ILE A 85 0.49 -3.87 1.11
N ALA A 86 1.62 -3.18 0.88
CA ALA A 86 2.94 -3.80 0.91
C ALA A 86 3.33 -4.30 2.31
N LEU A 87 3.00 -3.57 3.37
CA LEU A 87 3.21 -3.99 4.76
C LEU A 87 2.39 -5.25 5.08
N LEU A 88 1.14 -5.30 4.63
CA LEU A 88 0.26 -6.47 4.81
C LEU A 88 0.75 -7.70 4.02
N GLU A 89 1.45 -7.51 2.89
CA GLU A 89 2.11 -8.60 2.18
C GLU A 89 3.34 -9.14 2.91
N HIS A 90 4.13 -8.27 3.56
CA HIS A 90 5.30 -8.66 4.35
C HIS A 90 4.94 -9.42 5.64
N GLY A 91 3.75 -9.18 6.20
CA GLY A 91 3.22 -9.91 7.35
C GLY A 91 2.87 -11.39 7.09
N LYS A 92 2.91 -11.86 5.84
CA LYS A 92 2.64 -13.26 5.46
C LYS A 92 3.89 -14.15 5.49
N GLN A 93 4.77 -13.99 6.48
CA GLN A 93 5.68 -15.08 6.80
C GLN A 93 4.84 -16.17 7.48
N PRO A 94 4.92 -17.45 7.05
CA PRO A 94 4.25 -18.52 7.75
C PRO A 94 4.80 -18.50 9.18
N SER A 95 3.94 -18.17 10.15
CA SER A 95 4.23 -18.52 11.53
C SER A 95 4.22 -20.04 11.57
N GLU A 96 5.39 -20.65 11.38
CA GLU A 96 5.56 -22.06 11.66
C GLU A 96 5.12 -22.31 13.10
N GLY A 97 4.00 -23.02 13.24
CA GLY A 97 3.55 -23.58 14.50
C GLY A 97 3.08 -22.57 15.54
N ARG A 98 1.76 -22.36 15.60
CA ARG A 98 1.13 -22.28 16.93
C ARG A 98 -0.20 -23.01 16.93
N GLY A 99 -0.14 -24.25 17.41
CA GLY A 99 -1.30 -25.07 17.71
C GLY A 99 -2.26 -24.36 18.66
N LYS A 100 -3.51 -24.81 18.60
CA LYS A 100 -4.62 -24.42 19.48
C LYS A 100 -4.16 -24.34 20.93
N SER A 101 -3.87 -23.15 21.44
CA SER A 101 -3.60 -22.93 22.86
C SER A 101 -4.38 -21.71 23.34
N LYS A 102 -5.43 -21.99 24.12
CA LYS A 102 -6.18 -21.01 24.90
C LYS A 102 -5.29 -20.47 26.03
N ARG A 103 -4.30 -19.63 25.71
CA ARG A 103 -3.70 -18.68 26.65
C ARG A 103 -3.28 -17.44 25.88
N ALA A 104 -4.08 -16.39 26.03
CA ALA A 104 -3.70 -15.04 25.65
C ALA A 104 -2.37 -14.67 26.34
N VAL A 105 -1.44 -14.17 25.53
CA VAL A 105 -0.52 -13.04 25.75
C VAL A 105 0.58 -13.16 24.69
N SER A 106 0.40 -12.40 23.62
CA SER A 106 1.51 -11.85 22.82
C SER A 106 1.06 -10.50 22.27
N THR A 107 0.82 -9.55 23.17
CA THR A 107 0.61 -8.12 22.86
C THR A 107 1.94 -7.48 22.49
N GLY A 108 2.44 -7.86 21.33
CA GLY A 108 3.46 -7.13 20.59
C GLY A 108 3.09 -7.29 19.13
N GLU A 109 2.30 -6.36 18.59
CA GLU A 109 2.11 -6.29 17.14
C GLU A 109 3.51 -6.15 16.51
N SER A 110 3.78 -6.87 15.42
CA SER A 110 5.03 -6.66 14.71
C SER A 110 5.07 -5.22 14.20
N GLU A 111 6.25 -4.58 14.22
CA GLU A 111 6.42 -3.20 13.72
C GLU A 111 5.71 -2.96 12.37
N PRO A 112 5.78 -3.86 11.36
CA PRO A 112 5.05 -3.68 10.11
C PRO A 112 3.52 -3.65 10.24
N LEU A 113 2.95 -4.43 11.17
CA LEU A 113 1.50 -4.46 11.40
C LEU A 113 1.01 -3.23 12.16
N ALA A 114 1.80 -2.73 13.12
CA ALA A 114 1.49 -1.49 13.82
C ALA A 114 1.48 -0.30 12.85
N THR A 115 2.52 -0.18 12.01
CA THR A 115 2.56 0.86 10.96
C THR A 115 1.40 0.70 9.96
N ALA A 116 1.05 -0.52 9.58
CA ALA A 116 -0.11 -0.78 8.71
C ALA A 116 -1.42 -0.31 9.37
N GLN A 117 -1.61 -0.57 10.66
CA GLN A 117 -2.77 -0.10 11.40
C GLN A 117 -2.85 1.43 11.42
N ASP A 118 -1.74 2.12 11.66
CA ASP A 118 -1.70 3.58 11.67
C ASP A 118 -2.09 4.18 10.32
N TYR A 119 -1.55 3.64 9.22
CA TYR A 119 -1.92 4.09 7.87
C TYR A 119 -3.36 3.80 7.52
N CYS A 120 -3.89 2.66 7.97
CA CYS A 120 -5.30 2.32 7.81
C CYS A 120 -6.20 3.32 8.56
N ASN A 121 -5.85 3.68 9.79
CA ASN A 121 -6.58 4.66 10.60
C ASN A 121 -6.57 6.04 9.94
N ILE A 122 -5.43 6.48 9.41
CA ILE A 122 -5.31 7.76 8.68
C ILE A 122 -6.26 7.77 7.47
N LEU A 123 -6.29 6.69 6.70
CA LEU A 123 -7.18 6.57 5.54
C LEU A 123 -8.66 6.54 5.95
N ALA A 124 -9.00 5.83 7.02
CA ALA A 124 -10.37 5.73 7.54
C ALA A 124 -10.89 7.09 8.03
N LEU A 125 -10.05 7.85 8.72
CA LEU A 125 -10.38 9.21 9.16
C LEU A 125 -10.65 10.15 7.98
N GLN A 126 -9.84 10.05 6.92
CA GLN A 126 -9.99 10.89 5.74
C GLN A 126 -11.16 10.47 4.85
N PHE A 127 -11.43 9.17 4.73
CA PHE A 127 -12.44 8.62 3.82
C PHE A 127 -13.38 7.61 4.52
N PRO A 128 -14.16 8.05 5.52
CA PRO A 128 -14.91 7.16 6.43
C PRO A 128 -16.02 6.32 5.79
N LYS A 129 -16.39 6.61 4.53
CA LYS A 129 -17.41 5.87 3.77
C LYS A 129 -16.85 5.17 2.54
N SER A 130 -15.52 5.10 2.42
CA SER A 130 -14.89 4.52 1.24
C SER A 130 -14.85 3.00 1.33
N LEU A 131 -15.57 2.32 0.43
CA LEU A 131 -15.48 0.87 0.27
C LEU A 131 -14.05 0.40 -0.02
N ARG A 132 -13.25 1.25 -0.67
CA ARG A 132 -11.82 0.99 -0.91
C ARG A 132 -11.03 0.92 0.40
N VAL A 133 -11.30 1.82 1.35
CA VAL A 133 -10.66 1.83 2.67
C VAL A 133 -11.18 0.70 3.55
N LYS A 134 -12.49 0.46 3.56
CA LYS A 134 -13.08 -0.69 4.26
C LYS A 134 -12.49 -2.02 3.82
N ARG A 135 -12.19 -2.18 2.54
CA ARG A 135 -11.47 -3.37 2.03
C ARG A 135 -10.05 -3.47 2.58
N LEU A 136 -9.34 -2.36 2.78
CA LEU A 136 -8.00 -2.34 3.37
C LEU A 136 -8.06 -2.70 4.85
N GLU A 137 -9.07 -2.22 5.59
CA GLU A 137 -9.35 -2.65 6.97
C GLU A 137 -9.58 -4.16 7.04
N ALA A 138 -10.43 -4.71 6.16
CA ALA A 138 -10.64 -6.15 6.07
C ALA A 138 -9.33 -6.92 5.79
N MET A 139 -8.47 -6.41 4.90
CA MET A 139 -7.15 -7.02 4.66
C MET A 139 -6.22 -6.95 5.87
N LEU A 140 -6.35 -5.92 6.72
CA LEU A 140 -5.61 -5.80 7.97
C LEU A 140 -6.12 -6.81 9.00
N TRP A 141 -7.44 -7.02 9.10
CA TRP A 141 -8.02 -8.09 9.91
C TRP A 141 -7.50 -9.47 9.50
N GLU A 142 -7.42 -9.74 8.19
CA GLU A 142 -6.81 -10.98 7.70
C GLU A 142 -5.35 -11.13 8.16
N ALA A 143 -4.55 -10.06 8.08
CA ALA A 143 -3.16 -10.10 8.51
C ALA A 143 -3.00 -10.29 10.03
N LYS A 144 -4.00 -9.86 10.81
CA LYS A 144 -4.12 -10.10 12.26
C LYS A 144 -4.65 -11.50 12.60
N GLY A 145 -5.14 -12.25 11.61
CA GLY A 145 -5.76 -13.56 11.81
C GLY A 145 -7.24 -13.51 12.22
N GLU A 146 -7.84 -12.32 12.26
CA GLU A 146 -9.23 -12.08 12.64
C GLU A 146 -10.17 -12.27 11.42
N LEU A 147 -10.24 -13.51 10.93
CA LEU A 147 -10.91 -13.83 9.66
C LEU A 147 -12.42 -13.57 9.68
N ASP A 148 -13.08 -13.72 10.83
CA ASP A 148 -14.51 -13.45 10.98
C ASP A 148 -14.82 -11.96 10.78
N MET A 149 -13.96 -11.08 11.33
CA MET A 149 -14.07 -9.63 11.14
C MET A 149 -13.84 -9.25 9.67
N ALA A 150 -12.81 -9.83 9.04
CA ALA A 150 -12.54 -9.61 7.62
C ALA A 150 -13.72 -10.07 6.73
N MET A 151 -14.33 -11.22 7.03
CA MET A 151 -15.48 -11.74 6.30
C MET A 151 -16.68 -10.79 6.41
N ALA A 152 -17.00 -10.32 7.62
CA ALA A 152 -18.10 -9.38 7.84
C ALA A 152 -17.92 -8.08 7.03
N ASP A 153 -16.71 -7.53 7.00
CA ASP A 153 -16.41 -6.34 6.20
C ASP A 153 -16.55 -6.60 4.70
N TYR A 154 -16.11 -7.76 4.20
CA TYR A 154 -16.30 -8.13 2.79
C TYR A 154 -17.77 -8.32 2.43
N GLU A 155 -18.56 -8.95 3.29
CA GLU A 155 -20.00 -9.10 3.08
C GLU A 155 -20.71 -7.75 3.01
N GLU A 156 -20.33 -6.80 3.88
CA GLU A 156 -20.91 -5.46 3.85
C GLU A 156 -20.52 -4.69 2.57
N ILE A 157 -19.24 -4.77 2.15
CA ILE A 157 -18.80 -4.19 0.88
C ILE A 157 -19.61 -4.74 -0.29
N LEU A 158 -19.85 -6.06 -0.33
CA LEU A 158 -20.56 -6.72 -1.42
C LEU A 158 -22.07 -6.54 -1.36
N LYS A 159 -22.62 -6.23 -0.19
CA LYS A 159 -24.00 -5.80 -0.03
C LYS A 159 -24.21 -4.42 -0.64
N GLU A 160 -23.24 -3.52 -0.48
CA GLU A 160 -23.30 -2.15 -1.05
C GLU A 160 -22.93 -2.14 -2.55
N ASP A 161 -21.85 -2.82 -2.93
CA ASP A 161 -21.42 -3.01 -4.32
C ASP A 161 -21.18 -4.50 -4.63
N PRO A 162 -22.20 -5.21 -5.14
CA PRO A 162 -22.08 -6.61 -5.53
C PRO A 162 -21.01 -6.90 -6.60
N ASN A 163 -20.57 -5.87 -7.35
CA ASN A 163 -19.58 -6.00 -8.41
C ASN A 163 -18.16 -5.62 -7.95
N HIS A 164 -17.94 -5.43 -6.65
CA HIS A 164 -16.64 -5.08 -6.10
C HIS A 164 -15.62 -6.24 -6.20
N LEU A 165 -15.03 -6.41 -7.38
CA LEU A 165 -14.20 -7.57 -7.75
C LEU A 165 -13.05 -7.85 -6.77
N ALA A 166 -12.43 -6.81 -6.21
CA ALA A 166 -11.34 -7.00 -5.26
C ALA A 166 -11.81 -7.58 -3.91
N ALA A 167 -13.05 -7.28 -3.48
CA ALA A 167 -13.63 -7.82 -2.25
C ALA A 167 -14.09 -9.27 -2.50
N LEU A 168 -14.77 -9.53 -3.63
CA LEU A 168 -15.11 -10.89 -4.08
C LEU A 168 -13.90 -11.83 -4.07
N LYS A 169 -12.78 -11.39 -4.66
CA LYS A 169 -11.55 -12.21 -4.71
C LYS A 169 -10.99 -12.53 -3.32
N ARG A 170 -11.05 -11.58 -2.38
CA ARG A 170 -10.59 -11.83 -0.99
C ARG A 170 -11.55 -12.75 -0.26
N GLN A 171 -12.86 -12.50 -0.33
CA GLN A 171 -13.89 -13.36 0.27
C GLN A 171 -13.77 -14.81 -0.20
N VAL A 172 -13.62 -15.03 -1.51
CA VAL A 172 -13.41 -16.36 -2.08
C VAL A 172 -12.12 -17.01 -1.58
N ALA A 173 -11.06 -16.25 -1.31
CA ALA A 173 -9.83 -16.78 -0.75
C ALA A 173 -10.03 -17.28 0.69
N LEU A 174 -10.80 -16.54 1.51
CA LEU A 174 -11.14 -16.91 2.90
C LEU A 174 -12.02 -18.16 2.97
N LEU A 175 -12.98 -18.30 2.05
CA LEU A 175 -13.85 -19.49 2.02
C LEU A 175 -13.13 -20.76 1.55
N ARG A 176 -11.90 -20.63 1.03
CA ARG A 176 -11.09 -21.74 0.51
C ARG A 176 -9.89 -22.09 1.39
N SER A 177 -9.63 -21.32 2.45
CA SER A 177 -8.55 -21.56 3.42
C SER A 177 -8.99 -22.48 4.55
#